data_AF-A0A2V8ACX2-F1
#
_entry.id   AF-A0A2V8ACX2-F1
#
_cell.length_a   1.000
_cell.length_b   1.000
_cell.length_c   1.000
_cell.angle_alpha   90.00
_cell.angle_beta   90.00
_cell.angle_gamma   90.00
#
_symmetry.space_group_name_H-M   'P 1'
#
loop_
_entity.id
_entity.type
_entity.pdbx_description
1 polymer ?
#
loop_
_entity_poly.entity_id
_entity_poly.type
_entity_poly.pdbx_seq_one_letter_code
_entity_poly.pdbx_strand_id
1 'polypeptide(L)' 'MIVTMLRQIAVEVGGGLRLIGVGGIGSAADAIERLAAGAHHVQIATAAMINPAVGIDIRDALARRAGVAVG' A
#
# COMPACT_ATOMS: atom_id res chain seq x y z
N MET A 1 -8.45 5.76 10.65
CA MET A 1 -8.29 7.21 10.42
C MET A 1 -7.64 7.52 9.07
N ILE A 2 -6.39 7.09 8.81
CA ILE A 2 -5.69 7.36 7.53
C ILE A 2 -6.39 6.76 6.29
N VAL A 3 -6.91 5.55 6.39
CA VAL A 3 -7.59 4.85 5.27
C VAL A 3 -8.90 5.54 4.89
N THR A 4 -9.65 6.00 5.89
CA THR A 4 -10.90 6.74 5.69
C THR A 4 -10.66 8.06 4.98
N MET A 5 -9.63 8.82 5.39
CA MET A 5 -9.23 10.06 4.73
C MET A 5 -8.77 9.81 3.29
N LEU A 6 -7.93 8.79 3.07
CA LEU A 6 -7.46 8.41 1.73
C LEU A 6 -8.64 8.10 0.81
N ARG A 7 -9.62 7.34 1.30
CA ARG A 7 -10.84 7.01 0.55
C ARG A 7 -11.66 8.24 0.21
N GLN A 8 -11.80 9.18 1.14
CA GLN A 8 -12.52 10.43 0.88
C GLN A 8 -11.84 11.23 -0.23
N ILE A 9 -10.52 11.42 -0.14
CA ILE A 9 -9.75 12.16 -1.16
C ILE A 9 -9.84 11.45 -2.51
N ALA A 10 -9.72 10.12 -2.55
CA ALA A 10 -9.83 9.36 -3.78
C ALA A 10 -11.17 9.58 -4.51
N VAL A 11 -12.27 9.70 -3.75
CA VAL A 11 -13.59 10.04 -4.29
C VAL A 11 -13.62 11.49 -4.78
N GLU A 12 -13.12 12.43 -3.98
CA GLU A 12 -13.15 13.87 -4.31
C GLU A 12 -12.35 14.20 -5.58
N VAL A 13 -11.19 13.57 -5.78
CA VAL A 13 -10.34 13.82 -6.96
C VAL A 13 -10.77 13.06 -8.21
N GLY A 14 -11.72 12.12 -8.10
CA GLY A 14 -12.30 11.39 -9.24
C GLY A 14 -11.29 10.67 -10.15
N GLY A 15 -10.11 10.33 -9.65
CA GLY A 15 -9.02 9.73 -10.44
C GLY A 15 -8.16 10.71 -11.24
N GLY A 16 -8.43 12.02 -11.17
CA GLY A 16 -7.60 13.06 -11.78
C GLY A 16 -6.24 13.28 -11.11
N LEU A 17 -6.04 12.69 -9.93
CA LEU A 17 -4.79 12.73 -9.17
C LEU A 17 -4.39 11.32 -8.71
N ARG A 18 -3.12 10.97 -8.93
CA ARG A 18 -2.54 9.72 -8.41
C ARG A 18 -2.14 9.89 -6.95
N LEU A 19 -2.58 8.94 -6.11
CA LEU A 19 -2.38 8.98 -4.67
C LEU A 19 -1.35 7.95 -4.21
N ILE A 20 -0.49 8.33 -3.26
CA ILE A 20 0.42 7.43 -2.56
C ILE A 20 -0.11 7.26 -1.13
N GLY A 21 -0.48 6.04 -0.75
CA GLY A 21 -0.93 5.72 0.59
C GLY A 21 0.26 5.61 1.56
N VAL A 22 0.24 6.42 2.63
CA VAL A 22 1.32 6.46 3.62
C VAL A 22 0.76 6.21 5.02
N GLY A 23 1.58 5.60 5.88
CA GLY A 23 1.34 5.50 7.32
C GLY A 23 0.91 4.11 7.78
N GLY A 24 1.74 3.52 8.65
CA GLY A 24 1.44 2.25 9.33
C GLY A 24 1.41 1.02 8.42
N ILE A 25 2.18 1.00 7.33
CA ILE A 25 2.20 -0.12 6.38
C ILE A 25 3.37 -1.03 6.71
N GLY A 26 3.08 -2.22 7.24
CA GLY A 26 4.09 -3.23 7.59
C GLY A 26 3.81 -4.62 7.02
N SER A 27 2.68 -4.81 6.35
CA SER A 27 2.26 -6.08 5.77
C SER A 27 1.59 -5.91 4.40
N ALA A 28 1.43 -7.03 3.69
CA ALA A 28 0.69 -7.05 2.42
C ALA A 28 -0.79 -6.71 2.62
N ALA A 29 -1.38 -7.06 3.76
CA ALA A 29 -2.75 -6.69 4.08
C ALA A 29 -2.92 -5.17 4.23
N ASP A 30 -2.00 -4.50 4.91
CA ASP A 30 -2.00 -3.03 5.04
C ASP A 30 -1.86 -2.36 3.67
N ALA A 31 -0.97 -2.88 2.82
CA ALA A 31 -0.78 -2.38 1.47
C ALA A 31 -2.07 -2.52 0.63
N ILE A 32 -2.70 -3.70 0.67
CA ILE A 32 -3.99 -3.94 0.01
C ILE A 32 -5.06 -2.99 0.51
N GLU A 33 -5.12 -2.73 1.82
CA GLU A 33 -6.10 -1.80 2.39
C GLU A 33 -5.94 -0.38 1.82
N ARG A 34 -4.71 0.10 1.64
CA ARG A 34 -4.46 1.43 1.03
C ARG A 34 -4.81 1.42 -0.45
N LEU A 35 -4.43 0.38 -1.19
CA LEU A 35 -4.75 0.27 -2.61
C LEU A 35 -6.27 0.19 -2.83
N ALA A 36 -6.97 -0.61 -2.03
CA ALA A 36 -8.43 -0.71 -2.06
C ALA A 36 -9.15 0.57 -1.62
N ALA A 37 -8.48 1.44 -0.87
CA ALA A 37 -8.98 2.77 -0.52
C ALA A 37 -8.72 3.83 -1.61
N GLY A 38 -8.09 3.48 -2.73
CA GLY A 38 -7.86 4.38 -3.87
C GLY A 38 -6.43 4.88 -4.02
N ALA A 39 -5.48 4.41 -3.20
CA ALA A 39 -4.07 4.64 -3.48
C ALA A 39 -3.63 3.89 -4.73
N HIS A 40 -2.72 4.50 -5.49
CA HIS A 40 -2.07 3.89 -6.65
C HIS A 40 -0.74 3.23 -6.26
N HIS A 41 -0.08 3.76 -5.23
CA HIS A 41 1.15 3.24 -4.66
C HIS A 41 1.11 3.33 -3.14
N VAL A 42 2.04 2.67 -2.46
CA VAL A 42 2.22 2.76 -1.01
C VAL A 42 3.65 3.12 -0.66
N GLN A 43 3.82 3.86 0.44
CA GLN A 43 5.13 4.16 1.01
C GLN A 43 5.31 3.46 2.35
N ILE A 44 6.50 2.88 2.52
CA ILE A 44 6.91 2.21 3.75
C ILE A 44 8.01 3.05 4.41
N ALA A 45 7.86 3.36 5.69
CA ALA A 45 8.83 4.16 6.46
C ALA A 45 9.26 3.44 7.76
N THR A 46 8.49 3.57 8.85
CA THR A 46 8.85 2.99 10.16
C THR A 46 9.05 1.48 10.11
N ALA A 47 8.22 0.74 9.36
CA ALA A 47 8.39 -0.71 9.22
C ALA A 47 9.73 -1.08 8.57
N ALA A 48 10.23 -0.29 7.61
CA ALA A 48 11.52 -0.53 6.97
C ALA A 48 12.72 -0.23 7.90
N MET A 49 12.53 0.61 8.93
CA MET A 49 13.55 0.84 9.98
C MET A 49 13.68 -0.35 10.93
N ILE A 50 12.62 -1.14 11.10
CA ILE A 50 12.60 -2.34 11.95
C ILE A 50 13.02 -3.58 11.16
N ASN A 51 12.44 -3.75 9.97
CA ASN A 51 12.78 -4.81 9.01
C ASN A 51 13.08 -4.19 7.63
N PRO A 52 14.36 -4.03 7.25
CA PRO A 52 14.72 -3.50 5.94
C PRO A 52 14.20 -4.32 4.74
N ALA A 53 13.94 -5.61 4.92
CA ALA A 53 13.41 -6.49 3.88
C ALA A 53 11.89 -6.42 3.71
N VAL A 54 11.16 -5.66 4.57
CA VAL A 54 9.70 -5.63 4.57
C VAL A 54 9.08 -5.28 3.21
N GLY A 55 9.75 -4.45 2.41
CA GLY A 55 9.30 -4.13 1.05
C GLY A 55 9.30 -5.34 0.12
N ILE A 56 10.33 -6.19 0.24
CA ILE A 56 10.44 -7.46 -0.50
C ILE A 56 9.37 -8.42 0.01
N ASP A 57 9.24 -8.58 1.33
CA ASP A 57 8.24 -9.48 1.93
C ASP A 57 6.81 -9.14 1.47
N ILE A 58 6.47 -7.85 1.47
CA ILE A 58 5.16 -7.36 0.99
C ILE A 58 5.00 -7.65 -0.51
N ARG A 59 6.00 -7.29 -1.32
CA ARG A 59 5.97 -7.52 -2.77
C ARG A 59 5.77 -8.99 -3.10
N ASP A 60 6.51 -9.88 -2.46
CA ASP A 60 6.49 -11.31 -2.72
C ASP A 60 5.16 -11.93 -2.29
N ALA A 61 4.59 -11.48 -1.17
CA ALA A 61 3.26 -11.88 -0.73
C ALA A 61 2.18 -11.42 -1.72
N LEU A 62 2.27 -10.19 -2.25
CA LEU A 62 1.35 -9.68 -3.26
C LEU A 62 1.49 -10.42 -4.60
N ALA A 63 2.72 -10.71 -5.03
CA ALA A 63 3.01 -11.48 -6.23
C ALA A 63 2.40 -12.87 -6.16
N ARG A 64 2.60 -13.58 -5.03
CA ARG A 64 1.99 -14.88 -4.77
C ARG A 64 0.47 -14.81 -4.80
N ARG A 65 -0.12 -13.77 -4.20
CA ARG A 65 -1.57 -13.54 -4.24
C ARG A 65 -2.10 -13.32 -5.66
N ALA A 66 -1.32 -12.65 -6.51
CA ALA A 66 -1.68 -12.37 -7.89
C ALA A 66 -1.33 -13.52 -8.86
N GLY A 67 -0.72 -14.61 -8.37
CA GLY A 67 -0.31 -15.74 -9.22
C GLY A 67 0.85 -15.41 -10.17
N VAL A 68 1.64 -14.38 -9.87
CA VAL A 68 2.82 -13.99 -10.65
C VAL A 68 4.11 -14.52 -10.01
N ALA A 69 5.11 -14.80 -10.85
CA ALA A 69 6.39 -15.29 -10.39
C ALA A 69 7.09 -14.27 -9.47
N VAL A 70 7.70 -14.79 -8.42
CA VAL A 70 8.50 -14.01 -7.47
C VAL A 70 9.97 -14.08 -7.91
N GLY A 71 10.69 -12.96 -7.87
CA GLY A 71 12.09 -12.84 -8.28
C GLY A 71 12.91 -11.95 -7.36
#